data_AF-A0A1Q8Q1G9-F1
#
_entry.id   AF-A0A1Q8Q1G9-F1
#
_cell.length_a   1.000
_cell.length_b   1.000
_cell.length_c   1.000
_cell.angle_alpha   90.00
_cell.angle_beta   90.00
_cell.angle_gamma   90.00
#
_symmetry.space_group_name_H-M   'P 1'
#
loop_
_entity.id
_entity.type
_entity.pdbx_description
1 polymer ?
#
loop_
_entity_poly.entity_id
_entity_poly.type
_entity_poly.pdbx_seq_one_letter_code
_entity_poly.pdbx_strand_id
1 'polypeptide(L)'
;MMPKIVNVRTVTVIGFEMSGTQEEIAAMRPEWTARFLEAASQISGQTDGHLMDICLKRAGQLYTHCIGMEVNQIDIIPAGMTSLTVPPGSYALLEFHGEGEEIPFAFRTILQWAREHKVRLDTNEFRINVKIAEGHHHLYWRLADKRTEAVEEAV
;
A
#
# COMPACT_ATOMS: atom_id res chain seq x y z
N MET A 1 7.53 -12.51 12.88
CA MET A 1 7.75 -13.36 11.68
C MET A 1 8.73 -12.68 10.74
N MET A 2 9.44 -13.41 9.88
CA MET A 2 10.38 -12.83 8.91
C MET A 2 9.67 -12.50 7.60
N PRO A 3 10.05 -11.41 6.90
CA PRO A 3 9.51 -11.12 5.57
C PRO A 3 9.84 -12.23 4.54
N LYS A 4 8.96 -12.39 3.56
CA LYS A 4 9.13 -13.32 2.42
C LYS A 4 8.82 -12.63 1.10
N ILE A 5 9.44 -13.09 0.00
CA ILE A 5 9.13 -12.59 -1.34
C ILE A 5 7.89 -13.31 -1.87
N VAL A 6 6.93 -12.54 -2.37
CA VAL A 6 5.71 -13.03 -3.02
C VAL A 6 5.49 -12.35 -4.36
N ASN A 7 4.80 -13.02 -5.27
CA ASN A 7 4.33 -12.41 -6.51
C ASN A 7 2.88 -11.95 -6.30
N VAL A 8 2.64 -10.68 -6.56
CA VAL A 8 1.32 -10.05 -6.49
C VAL A 8 0.82 -9.86 -7.92
N ARG A 9 -0.42 -10.27 -8.16
CA ARG A 9 -1.12 -10.05 -9.44
C ARG A 9 -1.51 -8.57 -9.58
N THR A 10 -1.96 -8.18 -10.75
CA THR A 10 -2.62 -6.88 -10.90
C THR A 10 -3.88 -6.84 -10.03
N VAL A 11 -4.01 -5.81 -9.22
CA VAL A 11 -5.16 -5.60 -8.34
C VAL A 11 -5.78 -4.24 -8.63
N THR A 12 -7.09 -4.20 -8.78
CA THR A 12 -7.84 -2.95 -8.96
C THR A 12 -8.41 -2.53 -7.62
N VAL A 13 -8.21 -1.27 -7.26
CA VAL A 13 -8.65 -0.72 -5.97
C VAL A 13 -9.48 0.53 -6.22
N ILE A 14 -10.60 0.66 -5.52
CA ILE A 14 -11.39 1.89 -5.45
C ILE A 14 -11.21 2.49 -4.06
N GLY A 15 -10.93 3.79 -3.99
CA GLY A 15 -10.61 4.43 -2.74
C GLY A 15 -10.49 5.94 -2.81
N PHE A 16 -10.10 6.53 -1.69
CA PHE A 16 -9.82 7.93 -1.54
C PHE A 16 -8.31 8.19 -1.59
N GLU A 17 -7.89 9.07 -2.49
CA GLU A 17 -6.51 9.51 -2.57
C GLU A 17 -6.29 10.76 -1.71
N MET A 18 -5.18 10.77 -0.97
CA MET A 18 -4.70 11.92 -0.18
C MET A 18 -3.22 12.13 -0.44
N SER A 19 -2.78 13.38 -0.39
CA SER A 19 -1.36 13.72 -0.49
C SER A 19 -0.99 14.73 0.59
N GLY A 20 0.21 14.59 1.15
CA GLY A 20 0.72 15.45 2.20
C GLY A 20 2.05 14.95 2.75
N THR A 21 2.56 15.61 3.79
CA THR A 21 3.69 15.07 4.56
C THR A 21 3.27 13.84 5.35
N GLN A 22 4.25 13.13 5.92
CA GLN A 22 3.97 11.98 6.77
C GLN A 22 3.11 12.35 7.98
N GLU A 23 3.35 13.52 8.57
CA GLU A 23 2.60 14.05 9.72
C GLU A 23 1.16 14.39 9.33
N GLU A 24 0.97 15.06 8.18
CA GLU A 24 -0.36 15.42 7.68
C GLU A 24 -1.19 14.17 7.38
N ILE A 25 -0.61 13.18 6.70
CA ILE A 25 -1.28 11.91 6.40
C ILE A 25 -1.62 11.17 7.69
N ALA A 26 -0.70 11.09 8.65
CA ALA A 26 -0.96 10.45 9.93
C ALA A 26 -2.11 11.12 10.69
N ALA A 27 -2.19 12.46 10.66
CA ALA A 27 -3.26 13.22 11.30
C ALA A 27 -4.61 13.03 10.60
N MET A 28 -4.63 12.96 9.26
CA MET A 28 -5.86 12.80 8.47
C MET A 28 -6.38 11.36 8.43
N ARG A 29 -5.51 10.35 8.59
CA ARG A 29 -5.85 8.94 8.40
C ARG A 29 -7.09 8.45 9.17
N PRO A 30 -7.30 8.78 10.46
CA PRO A 30 -8.48 8.29 11.19
C PRO A 30 -9.79 8.78 10.58
N GLU A 31 -9.89 10.09 10.30
CA GLU A 31 -11.08 10.70 9.71
C GLU A 31 -11.36 10.16 8.31
N TRP A 32 -10.32 10.06 7.46
CA TRP A 32 -10.47 9.54 6.10
C TRP A 32 -10.82 8.05 6.08
N THR A 33 -10.30 7.27 7.03
CA THR A 33 -10.69 5.86 7.17
C THR A 33 -12.16 5.74 7.52
N ALA A 34 -12.64 6.53 8.49
CA ALA A 34 -14.05 6.53 8.88
C ALA A 34 -14.96 6.92 7.69
N ARG A 35 -14.61 8.02 7.00
CA ARG A 35 -15.32 8.46 5.80
C ARG A 35 -15.32 7.42 4.68
N PHE A 36 -14.21 6.71 4.48
CA PHE A 36 -14.15 5.62 3.51
C PHE A 36 -15.08 4.47 3.89
N LEU A 37 -15.05 4.02 5.15
CA LEU A 37 -15.89 2.92 5.61
C LEU A 37 -17.39 3.23 5.51
N GLU A 38 -17.80 4.47 5.76
CA GLU A 38 -19.19 4.91 5.55
C GLU A 38 -19.62 4.80 4.08
N ALA A 39 -18.73 5.16 3.16
CA ALA A 39 -18.99 5.14 1.72
C ALA A 39 -18.69 3.77 1.06
N ALA A 40 -17.98 2.86 1.74
CA ALA A 40 -17.52 1.59 1.19
C ALA A 40 -18.68 0.70 0.74
N SER A 41 -19.84 0.78 1.40
CA SER A 41 -21.07 0.06 1.01
C SER A 41 -21.57 0.41 -0.41
N GLN A 42 -21.15 1.55 -0.97
CA GLN A 42 -21.51 1.99 -2.33
C GLN A 42 -20.60 1.37 -3.41
N ILE A 43 -19.47 0.76 -3.02
CA ILE A 43 -18.53 0.12 -3.93
C ILE A 43 -19.08 -1.26 -4.29
N SER A 44 -19.46 -1.44 -5.55
CA SER A 44 -19.87 -2.74 -6.09
C SER A 44 -18.64 -3.58 -6.48
N GLY A 45 -18.79 -4.91 -6.50
CA GLY A 45 -17.73 -5.81 -6.98
C GLY A 45 -16.54 -5.99 -6.03
N GLN A 46 -16.68 -5.65 -4.75
CA GLN A 46 -15.67 -5.92 -3.72
C GLN A 46 -15.31 -7.40 -3.67
N THR A 47 -14.03 -7.71 -3.44
CA THR A 47 -13.54 -9.08 -3.31
C THR A 47 -13.78 -9.64 -1.91
N ASP A 48 -12.86 -9.37 -0.99
CA ASP A 48 -12.84 -9.83 0.40
C ASP A 48 -13.25 -8.73 1.39
N GLY A 49 -13.37 -7.48 0.92
CA GLY A 49 -13.73 -6.32 1.73
C GLY A 49 -12.61 -5.86 2.66
N HIS A 50 -11.37 -6.30 2.45
CA HIS A 50 -10.25 -5.86 3.27
C HIS A 50 -9.90 -4.40 2.97
N LEU A 51 -9.76 -3.61 4.03
CA LEU A 51 -9.29 -2.24 3.94
C LEU A 51 -7.80 -2.21 3.60
N MET A 52 -7.45 -1.42 2.58
CA MET A 52 -6.08 -1.20 2.14
C MET A 52 -5.68 0.25 2.39
N ASP A 53 -4.50 0.47 3.00
CA ASP A 53 -3.78 1.75 3.00
C ASP A 53 -2.53 1.61 2.12
N ILE A 54 -2.54 2.29 0.98
CA ILE A 54 -1.55 2.15 -0.08
C ILE A 54 -0.74 3.43 -0.18
N CYS A 55 0.56 3.36 0.09
CA CYS A 55 1.49 4.42 -0.29
C CYS A 55 1.80 4.25 -1.78
N LEU A 56 1.27 5.14 -2.63
CA LEU A 56 1.40 5.08 -4.08
C LEU A 56 2.75 5.57 -4.57
N LYS A 57 3.26 6.63 -3.94
CA LYS A 57 4.56 7.22 -4.28
C LYS A 57 5.02 8.16 -3.18
N ARG A 58 6.33 8.39 -3.16
CA ARG A 58 7.01 9.42 -2.40
C ARG A 58 7.74 10.36 -3.36
N ALA A 59 7.53 11.68 -3.20
CA ALA A 59 8.26 12.73 -3.89
C ALA A 59 8.89 13.67 -2.85
N GLY A 60 10.13 13.40 -2.46
CA GLY A 60 10.81 14.13 -1.40
C GLY A 60 10.16 13.89 -0.04
N GLN A 61 9.49 14.91 0.51
CA GLN A 61 8.76 14.82 1.79
C GLN A 61 7.26 14.56 1.61
N LEU A 62 6.75 14.63 0.36
CA LEU A 62 5.35 14.43 0.06
C LEU A 62 5.10 12.96 -0.26
N TYR A 63 4.06 12.42 0.35
CA TYR A 63 3.56 11.08 0.08
C TYR A 63 2.17 11.19 -0.53
N THR A 64 1.85 10.27 -1.44
CA THR A 64 0.48 10.07 -1.92
C THR A 64 0.00 8.73 -1.40
N HIS A 65 -1.09 8.73 -0.64
CA HIS A 65 -1.74 7.55 -0.09
C HIS A 65 -3.12 7.34 -0.71
N CYS A 66 -3.54 6.09 -0.81
CA CYS A 66 -4.92 5.73 -1.08
C CYS A 66 -5.44 4.80 0.00
N ILE A 67 -6.59 5.16 0.59
CA ILE A 67 -7.38 4.27 1.44
C ILE A 67 -8.49 3.68 0.58
N GLY A 68 -8.51 2.36 0.40
CA GLY A 68 -9.43 1.72 -0.55
C GLY A 68 -9.67 0.24 -0.29
N MET A 69 -10.41 -0.40 -1.19
CA MET A 69 -10.67 -1.85 -1.19
C MET A 69 -10.45 -2.43 -2.59
N GLU A 70 -10.03 -3.70 -2.64
CA GLU A 70 -9.92 -4.46 -3.90
C GLU A 70 -11.30 -4.73 -4.50
N VAL A 71 -11.40 -4.57 -5.83
CA VAL A 71 -12.59 -4.88 -6.61
C VAL A 71 -12.22 -5.77 -7.80
N ASN A 72 -13.12 -6.69 -8.17
CA ASN A 72 -12.94 -7.55 -9.34
C ASN A 72 -13.07 -6.78 -10.67
N GLN A 73 -13.96 -5.79 -10.70
CA GLN A 73 -14.23 -4.93 -11.85
C GLN A 73 -14.71 -3.56 -11.38
N ILE A 74 -14.58 -2.55 -12.23
CA ILE A 74 -15.08 -1.20 -11.95
C ILE A 74 -16.39 -1.03 -12.71
N ASP A 75 -17.50 -1.00 -11.98
CA ASP A 75 -18.82 -0.69 -12.55
C ASP A 75 -19.12 0.81 -12.37
N ILE A 76 -19.09 1.28 -11.12
CA ILE A 76 -19.32 2.69 -10.75
C ILE A 76 -18.28 3.10 -9.72
N ILE A 77 -17.65 4.25 -9.91
CA ILE A 77 -16.77 4.88 -8.91
C ILE A 77 -17.61 5.88 -8.11
N PRO A 78 -17.78 5.69 -6.78
CA PRO A 78 -18.52 6.63 -5.95
C PRO A 78 -17.93 8.04 -5.98
N ALA A 79 -18.78 9.05 -5.74
CA ALA A 79 -18.37 10.44 -5.79
C ALA A 79 -17.21 10.75 -4.82
N GLY A 80 -16.16 11.37 -5.33
CA GLY A 80 -14.95 11.71 -4.57
C GLY A 80 -13.93 10.58 -4.45
N MET A 81 -14.25 9.36 -4.89
CA MET A 81 -13.28 8.26 -4.97
C MET A 81 -12.57 8.25 -6.32
N THR A 82 -11.45 7.53 -6.35
CA THR A 82 -10.67 7.23 -7.55
C THR A 82 -10.48 5.72 -7.67
N SER A 83 -10.22 5.26 -8.90
CA SER A 83 -9.74 3.90 -9.15
C SER A 83 -8.24 3.92 -9.38
N LEU A 84 -7.53 2.98 -8.78
CA LEU A 84 -6.11 2.76 -9.02
C LEU A 84 -5.81 1.30 -9.30
N THR A 85 -4.71 1.07 -10.00
CA THR A 85 -4.22 -0.27 -10.29
C THR A 85 -2.93 -0.49 -9.51
N VAL A 86 -2.94 -1.46 -8.60
CA VAL A 86 -1.73 -2.01 -8.00
C VAL A 86 -1.01 -2.82 -9.07
N PRO A 87 0.23 -2.47 -9.42
CA PRO A 87 0.95 -3.13 -10.49
C PRO A 87 1.31 -4.57 -10.09
N PRO A 88 1.27 -5.53 -11.04
CA PRO A 88 1.79 -6.86 -10.78
C PRO A 88 3.30 -6.79 -10.56
N GLY A 89 3.82 -7.67 -9.71
CA GLY A 89 5.26 -7.71 -9.47
C GLY A 89 5.64 -8.50 -8.23
N SER A 90 6.91 -8.47 -7.88
CA SER A 90 7.41 -9.08 -6.66
C SER A 90 7.35 -8.07 -5.51
N TYR A 91 6.88 -8.53 -4.36
CA TYR A 91 6.75 -7.76 -3.12
C TYR A 91 7.38 -8.52 -1.96
N ALA A 92 7.96 -7.78 -1.01
CA ALA A 92 8.30 -8.30 0.30
C ALA A 92 7.03 -8.25 1.17
N LEU A 93 6.59 -9.40 1.66
CA LEU A 93 5.43 -9.56 2.53
C LEU A 93 5.89 -9.82 3.97
N LEU A 94 5.38 -9.03 4.91
CA LEU A 94 5.41 -9.30 6.34
C LEU A 94 3.98 -9.47 6.86
N GLU A 95 3.70 -10.63 7.46
CA GLU A 95 2.49 -10.86 8.26
C GLU A 95 2.75 -10.28 9.66
N PHE A 96 1.99 -9.24 10.02
CA PHE A 96 2.17 -8.45 11.22
C PHE A 96 0.95 -8.53 12.12
N HIS A 97 1.18 -8.74 13.42
CA HIS A 97 0.14 -8.71 14.44
C HIS A 97 0.47 -7.59 15.42
N GLY A 98 -0.41 -6.60 15.54
CA GLY A 98 -0.20 -5.41 16.36
C GLY A 98 -1.12 -4.26 15.97
N GLU A 99 -1.00 -3.15 16.68
CA GLU A 99 -1.84 -1.96 16.52
C GLU A 99 -1.48 -1.15 15.28
N GLY A 100 -2.43 -0.32 14.81
CA GLY A 100 -2.23 0.53 13.64
C GLY A 100 -1.05 1.50 13.77
N GLU A 101 -0.76 1.96 14.99
CA GLU A 101 0.36 2.86 15.31
C GLU A 101 1.73 2.18 15.16
N GLU A 102 1.78 0.85 15.22
CA GLU A 102 3.00 0.05 15.13
C GLU A 102 3.39 -0.27 13.68
N ILE A 103 2.48 -0.05 12.72
CA ILE A 103 2.70 -0.35 11.29
C ILE A 103 3.96 0.32 10.72
N PRO A 104 4.26 1.60 11.00
CA PRO A 104 5.52 2.21 10.55
C PRO A 104 6.77 1.51 11.09
N PHE A 105 6.69 0.90 12.28
CA PHE A 105 7.77 0.11 12.87
C PHE A 105 7.90 -1.23 12.16
N ALA A 106 6.77 -1.89 11.86
CA ALA A 106 6.74 -3.14 11.13
C ALA A 106 7.31 -3.01 9.70
N PHE A 107 7.07 -1.89 8.99
CA PHE A 107 7.73 -1.62 7.71
C PHE A 107 9.26 -1.49 7.84
N ARG A 108 9.79 -1.03 8.98
CA ARG A 108 11.24 -1.01 9.20
C ARG A 108 11.83 -2.41 9.32
N THR A 109 11.06 -3.39 9.78
CA THR A 109 11.45 -4.81 9.77
C THR A 109 11.66 -5.30 8.33
N ILE A 110 10.78 -4.93 7.39
CA ILE A 110 10.97 -5.24 5.96
C ILE A 110 12.24 -4.58 5.43
N LEU A 111 12.45 -3.29 5.75
CA LEU A 111 13.63 -2.54 5.31
C LEU A 111 14.94 -3.18 5.83
N GLN A 112 14.98 -3.57 7.10
CA GLN A 112 16.15 -4.22 7.68
C GLN A 112 16.41 -5.58 7.02
N TRP A 113 15.38 -6.41 6.91
CA TRP A 113 15.47 -7.71 6.24
C TRP A 113 16.00 -7.58 4.81
N ALA A 114 15.49 -6.60 4.05
CA ALA A 114 15.91 -6.37 2.67
C ALA A 114 17.40 -6.02 2.57
N ARG A 115 17.93 -5.21 3.51
CA ARG A 115 19.36 -4.89 3.59
C ARG A 115 20.22 -6.13 3.88
N GLU A 116 19.80 -6.93 4.86
CA GLU A 116 20.49 -8.17 5.25
C GLU A 116 20.55 -9.20 4.11
N HIS A 117 19.47 -9.26 3.30
CA HIS A 117 19.33 -10.23 2.20
C HIS A 117 19.71 -9.67 0.83
N LYS A 118 20.24 -8.45 0.75
CA LYS A 118 20.60 -7.76 -0.51
C LYS A 118 19.44 -7.66 -1.50
N VAL A 119 18.22 -7.51 -0.99
CA VAL A 119 17.01 -7.29 -1.78
C VAL A 119 16.82 -5.78 -1.97
N ARG A 120 16.60 -5.34 -3.22
CA ARG A 120 16.31 -3.94 -3.52
C ARG A 120 14.81 -3.68 -3.44
N LEU A 121 14.42 -2.72 -2.60
CA LEU A 121 13.05 -2.22 -2.49
C LEU A 121 12.82 -1.08 -3.48
N ASP A 122 11.56 -0.87 -3.87
CA ASP A 122 11.15 0.21 -4.77
C ASP A 122 11.51 1.59 -4.19
N THR A 123 12.16 2.41 -5.00
CA THR A 123 12.67 3.73 -4.60
C THR A 123 11.56 4.76 -4.41
N ASN A 124 10.37 4.52 -4.99
CA ASN A 124 9.19 5.37 -4.78
C ASN A 124 8.42 5.00 -3.50
N GLU A 125 8.93 4.02 -2.73
CA GLU A 125 8.30 3.50 -1.52
C GLU A 125 6.87 2.98 -1.72
N PHE A 126 6.60 2.34 -2.86
CA PHE A 126 5.31 1.70 -3.10
C PHE A 126 5.06 0.60 -2.06
N ARG A 127 4.10 0.85 -1.15
CA ARG A 127 3.80 0.00 0.01
C ARG A 127 2.30 -0.17 0.16
N ILE A 128 1.89 -1.33 0.69
CA ILE A 128 0.49 -1.65 0.95
C ILE A 128 0.40 -2.20 2.37
N ASN A 129 -0.54 -1.68 3.15
CA ASN A 129 -1.03 -2.29 4.37
C ASN A 129 -2.45 -2.80 4.12
N VAL A 130 -2.66 -4.12 4.23
CA VAL A 130 -3.98 -4.73 4.14
C VAL A 130 -4.42 -5.14 5.56
N LYS A 131 -5.54 -4.61 6.04
CA LYS A 131 -6.15 -5.01 7.31
C LYS A 131 -6.99 -6.27 7.08
N ILE A 132 -6.47 -7.41 7.54
CA ILE A 132 -7.13 -8.73 7.41
C ILE A 132 -8.16 -8.92 8.54
N ALA A 133 -7.77 -8.55 9.76
CA ALA A 133 -8.64 -8.56 10.93
C ALA A 133 -8.16 -7.51 11.94
N GLU A 134 -8.85 -7.37 13.06
CA GLU A 134 -8.39 -6.53 14.15
C GLU A 134 -7.02 -6.98 14.65
N GLY A 135 -6.05 -6.07 14.63
CA GLY A 135 -4.66 -6.35 15.00
C GLY A 135 -3.93 -7.33 14.06
N HIS A 136 -4.46 -7.67 12.88
CA HIS A 136 -3.80 -8.55 11.91
C HIS A 136 -3.69 -7.89 10.54
N HIS A 137 -2.45 -7.69 10.10
CA HIS A 137 -2.08 -6.93 8.92
C HIS A 137 -1.15 -7.72 8.00
N HIS A 138 -1.36 -7.60 6.69
CA HIS A 138 -0.38 -7.97 5.69
C HIS A 138 0.28 -6.72 5.14
N LEU A 139 1.60 -6.61 5.32
CA LEU A 139 2.39 -5.48 4.87
C LEU A 139 3.21 -5.88 3.65
N TYR A 140 3.02 -5.16 2.55
CA TYR A 140 3.73 -5.37 1.30
C TYR A 140 4.61 -4.17 0.98
N TRP A 141 5.84 -4.42 0.56
CA TRP A 141 6.72 -3.41 -0.03
C TRP A 141 7.19 -3.91 -1.40
N ARG A 142 6.92 -3.14 -2.46
CA ARG A 142 7.33 -3.53 -3.82
C ARG A 142 8.85 -3.64 -3.91
N LEU A 143 9.34 -4.65 -4.63
CA LEU A 143 10.75 -4.76 -4.97
C LEU A 143 11.08 -3.84 -6.15
N ALA A 144 12.31 -3.34 -6.21
CA ALA A 144 12.78 -2.64 -7.40
C ALA A 144 12.83 -3.62 -8.59
N ASP A 145 12.30 -3.21 -9.73
CA ASP A 145 12.42 -3.99 -10.96
C ASP A 145 13.90 -4.05 -11.38
N LYS A 146 14.36 -5.24 -11.79
CA LYS A 146 15.75 -5.42 -12.32
C LYS A 146 16.05 -4.56 -13.57
N ARG A 147 15.04 -3.96 -14.20
CA ARG A 147 15.19 -3.17 -15.44
C ARG A 147 15.72 -1.75 -15.22
N THR A 148 15.68 -1.22 -14.00
CA THR A 148 16.09 0.18 -13.75
C THR A 148 17.61 0.37 -13.78
N GLU A 149 18.41 -0.71 -13.79
CA GLU A 149 19.88 -0.63 -13.86
C GLU A 149 20.42 -0.14 -15.22
N ALA A 150 19.63 -0.15 -16.30
CA ALA A 150 20.15 0.18 -17.63
C ALA A 150 20.07 1.68 -18.02
N VAL A 151 19.54 2.56 -17.16
CA VAL A 151 19.33 3.97 -17.52
C VAL A 151 20.27 4.93 -16.78
N GLU A 152 20.87 4.52 -15.65
CA GLU A 152 21.78 5.39 -14.88
C GLU A 152 23.28 5.25 -15.22
N GLU A 153 23.68 4.26 -16.05
CA GLU A 153 25.07 4.15 -16.55
C GLU A 153 25.31 4.87 -17.90
N ALA A 154 24.34 5.65 -18.39
CA ALA A 154 24.43 6.35 -19.66
C ALA A 154 24.13 7.85 -19.53
N VAL A 155 24.85 8.57 -18.64
CA VAL A 155 25.00 10.03 -18.69
C VAL A 155 26.43 10.42 -18.34
#